data_AF-A0A397A9L4-F1
#
_entry.id   AF-A0A397A9L4-F1
#
_cell.length_a   1.000
_cell.length_b   1.000
_cell.length_c   1.000
_cell.angle_alpha   90.00
_cell.angle_beta   90.00
_cell.angle_gamma   90.00
#
_symmetry.space_group_name_H-M   'P 1'
#
loop_
_entity.id
_entity.type
_entity.pdbx_description
1 polymer ?
#
loop_
_entity_poly.entity_id
_entity_poly.type
_entity_poly.pdbx_seq_one_letter_code
_entity_poly.pdbx_strand_id
1 'polypeptide(L)'
;MCLLADSWDTVYTSGSLATLIRVRNCTFRGRVHLGTNAFMIKMTSYVLFSYRIVTGSFTKDVMVDNVPFPSGCYNTTIVDSFVLDDALVQDTFLLHRTYVSHGAVVVGCGTITCSGTDVTNGNGTALKVGVEIGGREIAMFADMPFHLAAVVGETRGNVSELKAYEDLVRTYTKKVQCDGFNVIAHQAKVSSGMT
;
A
#
# COMPACT_ATOMS: atom_id res chain seq x y z
N MET A 1 -25.03 5.04 -12.86
CA MET A 1 -24.20 4.49 -11.77
C MET A 1 -24.37 2.99 -11.82
N CYS A 2 -23.44 2.26 -12.44
CA CYS A 2 -23.42 0.80 -12.41
C CYS A 2 -22.33 0.41 -11.41
N LEU A 3 -22.71 -0.22 -10.31
CA LEU A 3 -21.79 -0.85 -9.39
C LEU A 3 -22.14 -2.33 -9.40
N LEU A 4 -21.13 -3.18 -9.51
CA LEU A 4 -21.30 -4.63 -9.49
C LEU A 4 -20.53 -5.18 -8.30
N ALA A 5 -21.13 -6.12 -7.58
CA ALA A 5 -20.47 -6.83 -6.50
C ALA A 5 -20.86 -8.31 -6.59
N ASP A 6 -19.89 -9.21 -6.40
CA ASP A 6 -20.17 -10.66 -6.29
C ASP A 6 -21.09 -10.93 -5.08
N SER A 7 -20.87 -10.19 -4.00
CA SER A 7 -21.78 -10.08 -2.86
C SER A 7 -21.61 -8.70 -2.22
N TRP A 8 -22.72 -8.08 -1.83
CA TRP A 8 -22.68 -6.80 -1.11
C TRP A 8 -22.31 -6.97 0.37
N ASP A 9 -22.43 -8.17 0.92
CA ASP A 9 -22.06 -8.48 2.32
C ASP A 9 -20.54 -8.45 2.56
N THR A 10 -19.76 -8.42 1.47
CA THR A 10 -18.29 -8.39 1.51
C THR A 10 -17.72 -7.01 1.14
N VAL A 11 -18.59 -6.02 0.89
CA VAL A 11 -18.22 -4.64 0.63
C VAL A 11 -18.53 -3.79 1.86
N TYR A 12 -17.49 -3.37 2.54
CA TYR A 12 -17.57 -2.59 3.77
C TYR A 12 -17.34 -1.13 3.47
N THR A 13 -18.28 -0.29 3.88
CA THR A 13 -18.14 1.15 3.75
C THR A 13 -18.46 1.82 5.07
N SER A 14 -17.92 3.01 5.27
CA SER A 14 -18.05 3.77 6.50
C SER A 14 -19.46 4.36 6.73
N GLY A 15 -20.29 4.35 5.69
CA GLY A 15 -21.68 4.84 5.66
C GLY A 15 -22.57 3.95 4.79
N SER A 16 -23.68 4.50 4.28
CA SER A 16 -24.46 3.80 3.25
C SER A 16 -23.74 3.88 1.92
N LEU A 17 -23.74 2.80 1.13
CA LEU A 17 -23.24 2.80 -0.26
C LEU A 17 -23.87 3.93 -1.10
N ALA A 18 -25.11 4.31 -0.81
CA ALA A 18 -25.80 5.42 -1.47
C ALA A 18 -25.15 6.80 -1.22
N THR A 19 -24.35 6.94 -0.17
CA THR A 19 -23.64 8.19 0.19
C THR A 19 -22.27 8.31 -0.48
N LEU A 20 -21.75 7.23 -1.09
CA LEU A 20 -20.48 7.23 -1.81
C LEU A 20 -20.66 7.76 -3.25
N ILE A 21 -20.93 9.06 -3.38
CA ILE A 21 -21.14 9.75 -4.67
C ILE A 21 -19.92 9.71 -5.62
N ARG A 22 -18.75 9.40 -5.07
CA ARG A 22 -17.43 9.34 -5.73
C ARG A 22 -16.97 7.90 -6.02
N VAL A 23 -17.89 6.95 -6.04
CA VAL A 23 -17.63 5.56 -6.45
C VAL A 23 -18.48 5.24 -7.67
N ARG A 24 -17.85 4.96 -8.82
CA ARG A 24 -18.55 4.81 -10.11
C ARG A 24 -17.91 3.77 -11.01
N ASN A 25 -18.74 2.98 -11.70
CA ASN A 25 -18.30 1.99 -12.68
C ASN A 25 -17.25 1.01 -12.11
N CYS A 26 -17.45 0.58 -10.86
CA CYS A 26 -16.53 -0.31 -10.19
C CYS A 26 -17.16 -1.69 -10.02
N THR A 27 -16.31 -2.71 -10.07
CA THR A 27 -16.66 -4.09 -9.75
C THR A 27 -15.93 -4.50 -8.49
N PHE A 28 -16.67 -4.99 -7.49
CA PHE A 28 -16.13 -5.43 -6.21
C PHE A 28 -16.20 -6.95 -6.08
N ARG A 29 -15.08 -7.57 -5.67
CA ARG A 29 -15.01 -9.02 -5.43
C ARG A 29 -14.25 -9.32 -4.15
N GLY A 30 -14.64 -10.39 -3.46
CA GLY A 30 -14.04 -10.72 -2.17
C GLY A 30 -14.28 -9.60 -1.14
N ARG A 31 -13.34 -9.41 -0.20
CA ARG A 31 -13.47 -8.43 0.89
C ARG A 31 -12.93 -7.07 0.48
N VAL A 32 -13.80 -6.09 0.26
CA VAL A 32 -13.40 -4.73 -0.11
C VAL A 32 -13.81 -3.73 0.96
N HIS A 33 -12.87 -2.87 1.37
CA HIS A 33 -13.12 -1.82 2.35
C HIS A 33 -12.92 -0.44 1.72
N LEU A 34 -13.95 0.41 1.78
CA LEU A 34 -13.94 1.77 1.26
C LEU A 34 -14.10 2.79 2.41
N GLY A 35 -13.11 3.68 2.53
CA GLY A 35 -13.00 4.65 3.63
C GLY A 35 -12.44 4.05 4.92
N THR A 36 -12.03 4.92 5.84
CA THR A 36 -11.69 4.62 7.22
C THR A 36 -12.77 3.77 7.90
N ASN A 37 -12.32 2.56 8.26
CA ASN A 37 -12.72 1.73 9.40
C ASN A 37 -11.57 0.73 9.70
N ALA A 38 -10.32 1.21 9.68
CA ALA A 38 -9.15 0.38 9.95
C ALA A 38 -8.28 1.05 11.01
N PHE A 39 -8.45 0.64 12.26
CA PHE A 39 -7.43 0.82 13.29
C PHE A 39 -6.38 -0.28 13.09
N MET A 40 -5.15 0.11 12.77
CA MET A 40 -4.02 -0.79 12.59
C MET A 40 -3.39 -1.08 13.97
N ILE A 41 -3.71 -2.21 14.61
CA ILE A 41 -2.88 -2.76 15.70
C ILE A 41 -2.16 -4.01 15.18
N LYS A 42 -0.83 -3.88 15.10
CA LYS A 42 0.24 -4.90 15.08
C LYS A 42 -0.05 -6.27 14.45
N MET A 43 0.63 -6.51 13.33
CA MET A 43 0.88 -7.83 12.73
C MET A 43 1.69 -8.73 13.65
N THR A 44 1.04 -9.78 14.17
CA THR A 44 1.68 -11.08 14.40
C THR A 44 0.65 -12.15 14.02
N SER A 45 0.82 -12.72 12.82
CA SER A 45 0.23 -13.99 12.36
C SER A 45 -1.29 -14.13 12.22
N TYR A 46 -2.12 -13.22 12.75
CA TYR A 46 -3.57 -13.19 12.51
C TYR A 46 -4.05 -11.74 12.51
N VAL A 47 -4.59 -11.27 11.38
CA VAL A 47 -5.15 -9.92 11.29
C VAL A 47 -6.51 -9.91 11.99
N LEU A 48 -6.54 -9.52 13.27
CA LEU A 48 -7.77 -9.24 14.00
C LEU A 48 -8.09 -7.74 13.88
N PHE A 49 -9.04 -7.39 13.03
CA PHE A 49 -9.58 -6.04 12.93
C PHE A 49 -10.61 -5.81 14.04
N SER A 50 -10.27 -5.00 15.04
CA SER A 50 -11.23 -4.50 16.03
C SER A 50 -11.95 -3.28 15.45
N TYR A 51 -13.27 -3.40 15.28
CA TYR A 51 -14.13 -2.40 14.67
C TYR A 51 -14.38 -1.25 15.65
N ARG A 52 -13.88 -0.06 15.32
CA ARG A 52 -14.52 1.18 15.75
C ARG A 52 -14.89 1.94 14.49
N ILE A 53 -16.20 2.11 14.31
CA ILE A 53 -16.78 2.81 13.16
C ILE A 53 -16.42 4.29 13.30
N VAL A 54 -15.52 4.79 12.45
CA VAL A 54 -15.28 6.22 12.28
C VAL A 54 -15.27 6.49 10.79
N THR A 55 -16.27 7.26 10.35
CA THR A 55 -16.63 7.54 8.96
C THR A 55 -15.44 7.98 8.11
N GLY A 56 -14.91 7.07 7.31
CA GLY A 56 -14.08 7.42 6.18
C GLY A 56 -14.79 8.03 4.99
N SER A 57 -14.23 9.04 4.34
CA SER A 57 -14.95 9.80 3.30
C SER A 57 -14.08 10.16 2.11
N PHE A 58 -14.65 10.12 0.90
CA PHE A 58 -14.06 10.64 -0.34
C PHE A 58 -14.64 12.04 -0.58
N THR A 59 -14.09 13.04 0.11
CA THR A 59 -14.65 14.41 0.11
C THR A 59 -13.75 15.41 -0.58
N LYS A 60 -12.44 15.12 -0.62
CA LYS A 60 -11.45 16.05 -1.16
C LYS A 60 -10.98 15.65 -2.54
N ASP A 61 -10.47 16.63 -3.26
CA ASP A 61 -9.76 16.38 -4.50
C ASP A 61 -8.30 16.09 -4.18
N VAL A 62 -7.70 15.17 -4.93
CA VAL A 62 -6.27 14.83 -4.85
C VAL A 62 -5.57 15.29 -6.12
N MET A 63 -4.31 15.69 -5.96
CA MET A 63 -3.53 16.21 -7.08
C MET A 63 -2.89 15.05 -7.84
N VAL A 64 -3.21 14.88 -9.11
CA VAL A 64 -2.50 14.00 -10.05
C VAL A 64 -1.75 14.91 -11.02
N ASP A 65 -0.41 14.88 -10.99
CA ASP A 65 0.43 15.75 -11.84
C ASP A 65 0.04 17.24 -11.81
N ASN A 66 -0.25 17.75 -10.61
CA ASN A 66 -0.72 19.12 -10.35
C ASN A 66 -2.10 19.48 -10.92
N VAL A 67 -2.88 18.48 -11.33
CA VAL A 67 -4.28 18.63 -11.70
C VAL A 67 -5.17 18.03 -10.60
N PRO A 68 -6.20 18.74 -10.11
CA PRO A 68 -7.10 18.22 -9.10
C PRO A 68 -8.07 17.19 -9.71
N PHE A 69 -8.14 16.02 -9.10
CA PHE A 69 -9.12 14.98 -9.41
C PHE A 69 -9.93 14.66 -8.16
N PRO A 70 -11.25 14.40 -8.30
CA PRO A 70 -12.05 13.99 -7.16
C PRO A 70 -11.54 12.65 -6.61
N SER A 71 -11.22 12.58 -5.32
CA SER A 71 -10.92 11.29 -4.68
C SER A 71 -12.08 10.31 -4.82
N GLY A 72 -11.80 9.02 -4.83
CA GLY A 72 -12.81 7.98 -5.00
C GLY A 72 -12.32 6.81 -5.83
N CYS A 73 -13.25 5.93 -6.17
CA CYS A 73 -13.00 4.74 -6.99
C CYS A 73 -13.77 4.86 -8.31
N TYR A 74 -13.07 4.80 -9.43
CA TYR A 74 -13.65 5.02 -10.75
C TYR A 74 -13.15 3.97 -11.74
N ASN A 75 -14.08 3.35 -12.49
CA ASN A 75 -13.73 2.47 -13.62
C ASN A 75 -12.63 1.43 -13.28
N THR A 76 -12.81 0.70 -12.17
CA THR A 76 -11.79 -0.20 -11.63
C THR A 76 -12.42 -1.48 -11.08
N THR A 77 -11.74 -2.62 -11.26
CA THR A 77 -12.07 -3.86 -10.55
C THR A 77 -11.25 -3.95 -9.27
N ILE A 78 -11.91 -4.01 -8.11
CA ILE A 78 -11.27 -4.03 -6.79
C ILE A 78 -11.55 -5.37 -6.12
N VAL A 79 -10.48 -6.07 -5.71
CA VAL A 79 -10.55 -7.41 -5.14
C VAL A 79 -9.72 -7.50 -3.86
N ASP A 80 -10.31 -7.97 -2.76
CA ASP A 80 -9.61 -8.21 -1.48
C ASP A 80 -8.72 -7.02 -1.02
N SER A 81 -9.21 -5.79 -1.14
CA SER A 81 -8.39 -4.57 -1.01
C SER A 81 -9.00 -3.53 -0.07
N PHE A 82 -8.15 -2.62 0.40
CA PHE A 82 -8.51 -1.49 1.25
C PHE A 82 -8.24 -0.19 0.49
N VAL A 83 -9.22 0.70 0.39
CA VAL A 83 -9.05 2.04 -0.17
C VAL A 83 -9.52 3.05 0.87
N LEU A 84 -8.58 3.80 1.45
CA LEU A 84 -8.84 4.72 2.54
C LEU A 84 -9.25 6.13 2.06
N ASP A 85 -9.46 7.01 3.03
CA ASP A 85 -10.04 8.34 2.84
C ASP A 85 -9.30 9.20 1.86
N ASP A 86 -10.08 9.90 1.05
CA ASP A 86 -9.58 10.80 0.03
C ASP A 86 -8.54 10.14 -0.92
N ALA A 87 -8.45 8.81 -0.99
CA ALA A 87 -7.63 8.13 -1.99
C ALA A 87 -8.33 8.14 -3.35
N LEU A 88 -7.55 8.14 -4.43
CA LEU A 88 -8.03 8.02 -5.81
C LEU A 88 -7.56 6.71 -6.41
N VAL A 89 -8.49 5.88 -6.83
CA VAL A 89 -8.25 4.70 -7.67
C VAL A 89 -9.09 4.86 -8.93
N GLN A 90 -8.45 5.05 -10.07
CA GLN A 90 -9.15 5.34 -11.31
C GLN A 90 -8.53 4.60 -12.51
N ASP A 91 -9.39 4.18 -13.44
CA ASP A 91 -8.99 3.60 -14.73
C ASP A 91 -7.95 2.48 -14.57
N THR A 92 -8.12 1.67 -13.53
CA THR A 92 -7.23 0.57 -13.20
C THR A 92 -7.92 -0.75 -13.50
N PHE A 93 -7.38 -1.58 -14.39
CA PHE A 93 -8.11 -2.79 -14.80
C PHE A 93 -8.32 -3.76 -13.62
N LEU A 94 -7.29 -3.97 -12.78
CA LEU A 94 -7.40 -4.79 -11.56
C LEU A 94 -6.54 -4.24 -10.41
N LEU A 95 -7.18 -4.00 -9.27
CA LEU A 95 -6.56 -3.75 -7.96
C LEU A 95 -6.83 -4.94 -7.04
N HIS A 96 -5.83 -5.77 -6.77
CA HIS A 96 -5.96 -6.99 -5.97
C HIS A 96 -5.00 -7.00 -4.78
N ARG A 97 -5.52 -7.35 -3.59
CA ARG A 97 -4.78 -7.40 -2.33
C ARG A 97 -3.87 -6.21 -2.13
N THR A 98 -4.46 -5.03 -2.21
CA THR A 98 -3.73 -3.77 -2.09
C THR A 98 -4.35 -2.90 -1.02
N TYR A 99 -3.50 -2.35 -0.16
CA TYR A 99 -3.85 -1.30 0.79
C TYR A 99 -3.47 0.04 0.17
N VAL A 100 -4.47 0.85 -0.18
CA VAL A 100 -4.32 2.21 -0.69
C VAL A 100 -4.59 3.17 0.45
N SER A 101 -3.53 3.82 0.95
CA SER A 101 -3.59 4.74 2.07
C SER A 101 -4.32 6.03 1.73
N HIS A 102 -4.65 6.82 2.76
CA HIS A 102 -5.38 8.06 2.60
C HIS A 102 -4.63 9.05 1.71
N GLY A 103 -5.34 9.70 0.78
CA GLY A 103 -4.76 10.65 -0.19
C GLY A 103 -3.81 10.04 -1.23
N ALA A 104 -3.64 8.71 -1.27
CA ALA A 104 -2.84 8.05 -2.30
C ALA A 104 -3.58 8.00 -3.64
N VAL A 105 -2.82 7.86 -4.73
CA VAL A 105 -3.33 7.89 -6.10
C VAL A 105 -2.86 6.65 -6.85
N VAL A 106 -3.79 5.93 -7.47
CA VAL A 106 -3.55 4.84 -8.43
C VAL A 106 -4.38 5.12 -9.67
N VAL A 107 -3.74 5.51 -10.78
CA VAL A 107 -4.46 5.97 -11.98
C VAL A 107 -3.89 5.33 -13.24
N GLY A 108 -4.79 4.80 -14.08
CA GLY A 108 -4.45 4.32 -15.41
C GLY A 108 -3.63 3.02 -15.42
N CYS A 109 -3.58 2.29 -14.31
CA CYS A 109 -2.76 1.08 -14.18
C CYS A 109 -3.45 -0.13 -14.83
N GLY A 110 -2.70 -0.99 -15.52
CA GLY A 110 -3.23 -2.29 -15.96
C GLY A 110 -3.63 -3.15 -14.75
N THR A 111 -2.62 -3.65 -14.03
CA THR A 111 -2.85 -4.52 -12.87
C THR A 111 -1.94 -4.14 -11.73
N ILE A 112 -2.49 -3.92 -10.55
CA ILE A 112 -1.77 -3.83 -9.29
C ILE A 112 -2.17 -5.04 -8.45
N THR A 113 -1.29 -6.01 -8.36
CA THR A 113 -1.58 -7.32 -7.78
C THR A 113 -0.48 -7.74 -6.83
N CYS A 114 -0.85 -8.40 -5.74
CA CYS A 114 0.09 -9.06 -4.85
C CYS A 114 -0.19 -10.56 -4.84
N SER A 115 0.85 -11.38 -4.92
CA SER A 115 0.75 -12.83 -4.83
C SER A 115 1.92 -13.37 -3.99
N GLY A 116 1.60 -14.14 -2.96
CA GLY A 116 2.58 -14.73 -2.04
C GLY A 116 2.12 -14.58 -0.59
N THR A 117 2.50 -15.52 0.28
CA THR A 117 2.14 -15.49 1.70
C THR A 117 3.17 -14.76 2.56
N ASP A 118 4.32 -14.41 1.96
CA ASP A 118 5.51 -13.91 2.65
C ASP A 118 5.97 -12.55 2.08
N VAL A 119 5.03 -11.63 1.90
CA VAL A 119 5.31 -10.35 1.25
C VAL A 119 5.92 -9.37 2.24
N THR A 120 7.07 -8.82 1.89
CA THR A 120 7.78 -7.82 2.70
C THR A 120 7.75 -6.42 2.10
N ASN A 121 7.18 -6.24 0.90
CA ASN A 121 7.15 -4.96 0.16
C ASN A 121 8.55 -4.31 0.04
N GLY A 122 9.58 -5.12 -0.21
CA GLY A 122 10.97 -4.67 -0.35
C GLY A 122 11.76 -4.55 0.96
N ASN A 123 11.11 -4.70 2.12
CA ASN A 123 11.81 -4.72 3.40
C ASN A 123 12.72 -5.95 3.51
N GLY A 124 13.94 -5.73 3.97
CA GLY A 124 15.00 -6.74 4.08
C GLY A 124 15.72 -7.04 2.77
N THR A 125 15.31 -6.42 1.64
CA THR A 125 16.02 -6.57 0.37
C THR A 125 17.39 -5.91 0.45
N ALA A 126 18.43 -6.62 0.00
CA ALA A 126 19.76 -6.04 -0.06
C ALA A 126 19.87 -5.08 -1.26
N LEU A 127 20.15 -3.82 -0.99
CA LEU A 127 20.52 -2.84 -1.99
C LEU A 127 21.99 -3.00 -2.34
N LYS A 128 22.27 -3.24 -3.62
CA LYS A 128 23.64 -3.28 -4.14
C LYS A 128 24.12 -1.87 -4.45
N VAL A 129 25.10 -1.39 -3.70
CA VAL A 129 25.69 -0.05 -3.87
C VAL A 129 27.18 -0.19 -4.21
N GLY A 130 27.64 0.52 -5.24
CA GLY A 130 29.07 0.53 -5.63
C GLY A 130 29.59 -0.85 -6.02
N VAL A 131 28.86 -1.57 -6.88
CA VAL A 131 29.23 -2.90 -7.36
C VAL A 131 30.58 -2.90 -8.10
N GLU A 132 30.99 -1.74 -8.62
CA GLU A 132 32.25 -1.49 -9.32
C GLU A 132 33.47 -1.43 -8.39
N ILE A 133 33.27 -1.15 -7.10
CA ILE A 133 34.33 -1.02 -6.08
C ILE A 133 34.25 -2.14 -5.03
N GLY A 134 33.79 -3.32 -5.45
CA GLY A 134 33.70 -4.52 -4.62
C GLY A 134 32.35 -4.76 -3.95
N GLY A 135 31.33 -3.96 -4.29
CA GLY A 135 29.95 -4.14 -3.82
C GLY A 135 29.74 -3.82 -2.34
N ARG A 136 28.62 -3.17 -2.04
CA ARG A 136 28.12 -2.91 -0.69
C ARG A 136 26.68 -3.37 -0.66
N GLU A 137 26.37 -4.33 0.19
CA GLU A 137 25.02 -4.84 0.37
C GLU A 137 24.43 -4.17 1.61
N ILE A 138 23.37 -3.38 1.42
CA ILE A 138 22.69 -2.67 2.52
C ILE A 138 21.27 -3.18 2.61
N ALA A 139 20.92 -3.85 3.72
CA ALA A 139 19.58 -4.39 3.92
C ALA A 139 18.57 -3.24 4.14
N MET A 140 17.74 -2.96 3.13
CA MET A 140 16.81 -1.82 3.19
C MET A 140 15.60 -2.10 4.09
N PHE A 141 15.01 -1.05 4.63
CA PHE A 141 13.72 -1.07 5.30
C PHE A 141 12.94 0.21 4.97
N ALA A 142 11.64 0.20 5.22
CA ALA A 142 10.75 1.30 4.89
C ALA A 142 11.18 2.59 5.61
N ASP A 143 11.14 3.70 4.87
CA ASP A 143 11.53 5.03 5.35
C ASP A 143 12.98 5.11 5.90
N MET A 144 13.88 4.24 5.42
CA MET A 144 15.29 4.26 5.79
C MET A 144 15.92 5.62 5.45
N PRO A 145 16.47 6.35 6.44
CA PRO A 145 17.13 7.63 6.16
C PRO A 145 18.40 7.45 5.34
N PHE A 146 18.62 8.33 4.36
CA PHE A 146 19.81 8.28 3.50
C PHE A 146 21.13 8.32 4.30
N HIS A 147 21.20 9.15 5.33
CA HIS A 147 22.39 9.22 6.20
C HIS A 147 22.69 7.88 6.89
N LEU A 148 21.66 7.16 7.34
CA LEU A 148 21.86 5.83 7.93
C LEU A 148 22.41 4.85 6.88
N ALA A 149 21.92 4.92 5.64
CA ALA A 149 22.43 4.08 4.56
C ALA A 149 23.90 4.40 4.24
N ALA A 150 24.27 5.69 4.25
CA ALA A 150 25.66 6.11 4.08
C ALA A 150 26.56 5.55 5.20
N VAL A 151 26.16 5.69 6.46
CA VAL A 151 26.91 5.17 7.62
C VAL A 151 27.11 3.65 7.50
N VAL A 152 26.05 2.90 7.23
CA VAL A 152 26.14 1.43 7.07
C VAL A 152 27.04 1.07 5.89
N GLY A 153 26.97 1.81 4.79
CA GLY A 153 27.80 1.61 3.60
C GLY A 153 29.29 1.94 3.81
N GLU A 154 29.63 2.82 4.75
CA GLU A 154 31.00 3.24 5.05
C GLU A 154 31.66 2.37 6.14
N THR A 155 30.91 1.93 7.16
CA THR A 155 31.45 1.24 8.35
C THR A 155 31.68 -0.26 8.12
N ARG A 156 32.39 -0.64 7.05
CA ARG A 156 32.61 -2.06 6.69
C ARG A 156 33.52 -2.83 7.64
N GLY A 157 34.47 -2.13 8.27
CA GLY A 157 35.45 -2.75 9.16
C GLY A 157 34.86 -3.24 10.48
N ASN A 158 33.65 -2.77 10.84
CA ASN A 158 33.00 -3.13 12.09
C ASN A 158 31.95 -4.23 11.88
N VAL A 159 32.43 -5.47 11.80
CA VAL A 159 31.60 -6.66 11.59
C VAL A 159 30.50 -6.79 12.65
N SER A 160 30.77 -6.40 13.90
CA SER A 160 29.78 -6.44 14.98
C SER A 160 28.62 -5.48 14.76
N GLU A 161 28.88 -4.25 14.31
CA GLU A 161 27.83 -3.26 14.04
C GLU A 161 27.00 -3.65 12.82
N LEU A 162 27.65 -4.13 11.76
CA LEU A 162 26.94 -4.62 10.57
C LEU A 162 25.99 -5.78 10.91
N LYS A 163 26.46 -6.75 11.71
CA LYS A 163 25.61 -7.85 12.15
C LYS A 163 24.44 -7.37 13.00
N ALA A 164 24.67 -6.46 13.95
CA ALA A 164 23.62 -5.89 14.76
C ALA A 164 22.57 -5.16 13.91
N TYR A 165 23.01 -4.40 12.91
CA TYR A 165 22.13 -3.76 11.94
C TYR A 165 21.31 -4.77 11.13
N GLU A 166 21.95 -5.80 10.56
CA GLU A 166 21.25 -6.85 9.81
C GLU A 166 20.21 -7.58 10.65
N ASP A 167 20.52 -7.87 11.92
CA ASP A 167 19.60 -8.53 12.84
C ASP A 167 18.39 -7.63 13.19
N LEU A 168 18.60 -6.32 13.33
CA LEU A 168 17.52 -5.35 13.51
C LEU A 168 16.62 -5.28 12.28
N VAL A 169 17.20 -5.17 11.08
CA VAL A 169 16.44 -5.14 9.81
C VAL A 169 15.69 -6.45 9.62
N ARG A 170 16.29 -7.60 9.92
CA ARG A 170 15.63 -8.92 9.87
C ARG A 170 14.46 -9.00 10.84
N THR A 171 14.64 -8.50 12.06
CA THR A 171 13.59 -8.47 13.09
C THR A 171 12.43 -7.57 12.66
N TYR A 172 12.73 -6.41 12.09
CA TYR A 172 11.73 -5.51 11.53
C TYR A 172 10.99 -6.16 10.36
N THR A 173 11.72 -6.73 9.40
CA THR A 173 11.16 -7.40 8.20
C THR A 173 10.16 -8.50 8.58
N LYS A 174 10.51 -9.35 9.55
CA LYS A 174 9.59 -10.38 10.07
C LYS A 174 8.33 -9.81 10.71
N LYS A 175 8.40 -8.63 11.33
CA LYS A 175 7.25 -7.98 11.96
C LYS A 175 6.32 -7.30 10.95
N VAL A 176 6.86 -6.84 9.82
CA VAL A 176 6.09 -6.14 8.78
C VAL A 176 5.70 -7.04 7.60
N GLN A 177 6.17 -8.29 7.61
CA GLN A 177 5.75 -9.32 6.67
C GLN A 177 4.23 -9.51 6.76
N CYS A 178 3.57 -9.48 5.61
CA CYS A 178 2.13 -9.60 5.50
C CYS A 178 1.75 -10.74 4.57
N ASP A 179 0.55 -11.31 4.80
CA ASP A 179 -0.03 -12.35 3.97
C ASP A 179 -0.56 -11.75 2.66
N GLY A 180 0.39 -11.44 1.75
CA GLY A 180 0.08 -11.16 0.36
C GLY A 180 -0.59 -9.83 0.09
N PHE A 181 -0.18 -8.73 0.73
CA PHE A 181 -0.71 -7.39 0.49
C PHE A 181 0.33 -6.39 -0.02
N ASN A 182 -0.01 -5.69 -1.11
CA ASN A 182 0.69 -4.49 -1.56
C ASN A 182 0.32 -3.30 -0.67
N VAL A 183 1.25 -2.36 -0.49
CA VAL A 183 1.00 -1.11 0.26
C VAL A 183 1.32 0.09 -0.64
N ILE A 184 0.32 0.93 -0.90
CA ILE A 184 0.48 2.25 -1.51
C ILE A 184 0.33 3.28 -0.39
N ALA A 185 1.46 3.87 0.00
CA ALA A 185 1.58 4.72 1.18
C ALA A 185 0.88 6.09 1.02
N HIS A 186 0.77 6.83 2.12
CA HIS A 186 0.14 8.15 2.17
C HIS A 186 0.70 9.09 1.09
N GLN A 187 -0.19 9.66 0.27
CA GLN A 187 0.14 10.56 -0.85
C GLN A 187 1.05 9.96 -1.94
N ALA A 188 1.33 8.65 -1.91
CA ALA A 188 2.04 7.99 -3.00
C ALA A 188 1.18 8.05 -4.27
N LYS A 189 1.82 8.25 -5.42
CA LYS A 189 1.16 8.32 -6.73
C LYS A 189 1.75 7.25 -7.63
N VAL A 190 0.88 6.35 -8.09
CA VAL A 190 1.21 5.30 -9.04
C VAL A 190 0.39 5.54 -10.29
N SER A 191 1.09 5.76 -11.39
CA SER A 191 0.50 5.83 -12.72
C SER A 191 1.40 5.08 -13.69
N SER A 192 0.79 4.34 -14.61
CA SER A 192 1.52 3.95 -15.82
C SER A 192 1.43 5.09 -16.80
N GLY A 193 2.57 5.59 -17.25
CA GLY A 193 2.60 6.54 -18.36
C GLY A 193 1.89 5.92 -19.56
N MET A 194 0.93 6.64 -20.13
CA MET A 194 0.48 6.37 -21.50
C MET A 194 1.70 6.53 -22.39
N THR A 195 2.27 5.41 -22.84
CA THR A 195 3.19 5.38 -23.98
C THR A 195 2.38 5.23 -25.25
#